data_AF-A0A832AJH7-F1
#
_entry.id   AF-A0A832AJH7-F1
#
_cell.length_a   1.000
_cell.length_b   1.000
_cell.length_c   1.000
_cell.angle_alpha   90.00
_cell.angle_beta   90.00
_cell.angle_gamma   90.00
#
_symmetry.space_group_name_H-M   'P 1'
#
loop_
_entity.id
_entity.type
_entity.pdbx_description
1 polymer ?
#
loop_
_entity_poly.entity_id
_entity_poly.type
_entity_poly.pdbx_seq_one_letter_code
_entity_poly.pdbx_strand_id
1 'polypeptide(L)'
;MTVAVIGGGIAGLAAAFELCDEAEVTVYEPGRLGGKLLTSEFAGLLVDEGPDAFLTRTPAAVELATAVGLGGELVAPAAGRTLVYFGGRLHPLPSGLVLGVPTDIAALATSRLLGPLGAARAAWDLVAPATPVGDDESVRDLIAARFGPRVADRLVEPLLGSIHAAPTAALSARASAPSLLATARTSRSLLAGL
;
A
#
# COMPACT_ATOMS: atom_id res chain seq x y z
N MET A 1 28.03 9.74 -23.94
CA MET A 1 26.59 9.87 -24.24
C MET A 1 26.04 10.95 -23.34
N THR A 2 25.11 11.79 -23.81
CA THR A 2 24.47 12.84 -22.99
C THR A 2 23.01 12.49 -22.74
N VAL A 3 22.55 12.64 -21.50
CA VAL A 3 21.17 12.31 -21.09
C VAL A 3 20.56 13.51 -20.35
N ALA A 4 19.38 13.92 -20.79
CA ALA A 4 18.58 14.91 -20.07
C ALA A 4 17.50 14.22 -19.23
N VAL A 5 17.46 14.51 -17.93
CA VAL A 5 16.42 14.05 -17.00
C VAL A 5 15.53 15.24 -16.66
N ILE A 6 14.23 15.13 -16.91
CA ILE A 6 13.26 16.19 -16.61
C ILE A 6 12.54 15.86 -15.30
N GLY A 7 12.79 16.66 -14.26
CA GLY A 7 12.29 16.48 -12.90
C GLY A 7 13.36 15.97 -11.94
N GLY A 8 13.62 16.73 -10.88
CA GLY A 8 14.55 16.45 -9.79
C GLY A 8 13.91 15.82 -8.57
N GLY A 9 12.81 15.09 -8.74
CA GLY A 9 12.23 14.23 -7.69
C GLY A 9 12.99 12.90 -7.55
N ILE A 10 12.57 12.05 -6.58
CA ILE A 10 13.25 10.77 -6.31
C ILE A 10 13.45 9.89 -7.55
N ALA A 11 12.47 9.82 -8.45
CA ALA A 11 12.58 9.05 -9.69
C ALA A 11 13.65 9.60 -10.64
N GLY A 12 13.71 10.93 -10.81
CA GLY A 12 14.70 11.56 -11.68
C GLY A 12 16.11 11.54 -11.09
N LEU A 13 16.24 11.76 -9.78
CA LEU A 13 17.52 11.67 -9.08
C LEU A 13 18.05 10.23 -9.06
N ALA A 14 17.20 9.23 -8.85
CA ALA A 14 17.61 7.83 -8.96
C ALA A 14 18.04 7.50 -10.40
N ALA A 15 17.30 7.92 -11.42
CA ALA A 15 17.70 7.72 -12.81
C ALA A 15 19.04 8.40 -13.15
N ALA A 16 19.27 9.61 -12.64
CA ALA A 16 20.53 10.31 -12.82
C ALA A 16 21.69 9.62 -12.10
N PHE A 17 21.45 9.10 -10.88
CA PHE A 17 22.43 8.33 -10.12
C PHE A 17 22.85 7.04 -10.83
N GLU A 18 21.89 6.29 -11.39
CA GLU A 18 22.19 5.05 -12.14
C GLU A 18 22.96 5.31 -13.44
N LEU A 19 22.78 6.49 -14.06
CA LEU A 19 23.37 6.79 -15.37
C LEU A 19 24.67 7.61 -15.30
N CYS A 20 25.03 8.17 -14.14
CA CYS A 20 26.12 9.16 -14.06
C CYS A 20 27.51 8.59 -14.37
N ASP A 21 27.72 7.28 -14.21
CA ASP A 21 28.99 6.62 -14.54
C ASP A 21 29.11 6.27 -16.03
N GLU A 22 27.99 6.22 -16.76
CA GLU A 22 27.94 5.81 -18.17
C GLU A 22 27.68 6.99 -19.13
N ALA A 23 27.13 8.09 -18.61
CA ALA A 23 26.73 9.24 -19.40
C ALA A 23 26.91 10.56 -18.65
N GLU A 24 27.08 11.64 -19.42
CA GLU A 24 26.94 13.00 -18.90
C GLU A 24 25.45 13.29 -18.72
N VAL A 25 24.99 13.35 -17.47
CA VAL A 25 23.58 13.54 -17.12
C VAL A 25 23.32 14.98 -16.69
N THR A 26 22.31 15.62 -17.30
CA THR A 26 21.79 16.93 -16.86
C THR A 26 20.37 16.78 -16.34
N VAL A 27 20.13 17.17 -15.09
CA VAL A 27 18.80 17.17 -14.46
C VAL A 27 18.18 18.57 -14.55
N TYR A 28 16.97 18.67 -15.08
CA TYR A 28 16.20 19.91 -15.18
C TYR A 28 15.07 19.87 -14.14
N GLU A 29 15.15 20.71 -13.11
CA GLU A 29 14.13 20.86 -12.07
C GLU A 29 13.77 22.34 -11.88
N PRO A 30 12.49 22.72 -11.99
CA PRO A 30 12.05 24.06 -11.63
C PRO A 30 12.01 24.22 -10.10
N GLY A 31 13.12 24.68 -9.52
CA GLY A 31 13.21 25.02 -8.09
C GLY A 31 14.11 24.08 -7.31
N ARG A 32 13.60 23.49 -6.23
CA ARG A 32 14.40 22.59 -5.37
C ARG A 32 14.29 21.14 -5.83
N LEU A 33 15.36 20.38 -5.62
CA LEU A 33 15.36 18.92 -5.74
C LEU A 33 14.51 18.24 -4.65
N GLY A 34 14.22 16.97 -4.83
CA GLY A 34 13.47 16.10 -3.91
C GLY A 34 12.02 15.87 -4.34
N GLY A 35 11.43 16.80 -5.11
CA GLY A 35 10.06 16.67 -5.58
C GLY A 35 9.06 16.58 -4.42
N LYS A 36 8.38 15.43 -4.28
CA LYS A 36 7.45 15.16 -3.17
C LYS A 36 8.16 14.89 -1.83
N LEU A 37 9.46 14.57 -1.83
CA LEU A 37 10.24 14.37 -0.60
C LEU A 37 10.62 15.73 -0.04
N LEU A 38 10.01 16.12 1.07
CA LEU A 38 10.26 17.39 1.75
C LEU A 38 10.14 17.18 3.25
N THR A 39 11.19 17.53 3.97
CA THR A 39 11.20 17.63 5.42
C THR A 39 11.37 19.10 5.78
N SER A 40 10.52 19.63 6.65
CA SER A 40 10.58 21.02 7.12
C SER A 40 10.45 21.11 8.63
N GLU A 41 10.81 22.27 9.19
CA GLU A 41 10.67 22.50 10.62
C GLU A 41 9.25 23.01 10.94
N PHE A 42 8.58 22.32 11.85
CA PHE A 42 7.29 22.70 12.40
C PHE A 42 7.33 22.63 13.93
N ALA A 43 7.12 23.78 14.59
CA ALA A 43 7.16 23.91 16.04
C ALA A 43 8.45 23.36 16.70
N GLY A 44 9.60 23.57 16.07
CA GLY A 44 10.91 23.10 16.57
C GLY A 44 11.21 21.63 16.30
N LEU A 45 10.41 20.96 15.49
CA LEU A 45 10.57 19.54 15.12
C LEU A 45 10.65 19.41 13.59
N LEU A 46 11.43 18.44 13.11
CA LEU A 46 11.41 18.06 11.70
C LEU A 46 10.15 17.22 11.40
N VAL A 47 9.46 17.57 10.32
CA VAL A 47 8.25 16.91 9.86
C VAL A 47 8.33 16.69 8.36
N ASP A 48 8.00 15.48 7.91
CA ASP A 48 7.85 15.18 6.49
C ASP A 48 6.50 15.72 5.97
N GLU A 49 6.56 16.56 4.94
CA GLU A 49 5.37 17.14 4.29
C GLU A 49 4.75 16.21 3.24
N GLY A 50 5.45 15.12 2.90
CA GLY A 50 5.06 14.19 1.84
C GLY A 50 5.20 12.73 2.31
N PRO A 51 5.99 11.89 1.61
CA PRO A 51 6.31 10.55 2.08
C PRO A 51 7.14 10.61 3.36
N ASP A 52 6.73 9.84 4.37
CA ASP A 52 7.38 9.72 5.69
C ASP A 52 8.09 8.36 5.88
N ALA A 53 7.74 7.35 5.08
CA ALA A 53 8.32 6.02 5.14
C ALA A 53 8.23 5.28 3.79
N PHE A 54 9.00 4.20 3.68
CA PHE A 54 8.90 3.23 2.59
C PHE A 54 8.99 1.79 3.11
N LEU A 55 8.52 0.84 2.30
CA LEU A 55 8.54 -0.57 2.67
C LEU A 55 9.90 -1.19 2.33
N THR A 56 10.63 -1.66 3.35
CA THR A 56 11.96 -2.29 3.19
C THR A 56 11.93 -3.60 2.38
N ARG A 57 10.75 -4.22 2.21
CA ARG A 57 10.57 -5.36 1.29
C ARG A 57 10.71 -4.99 -0.19
N THR A 58 10.77 -3.69 -0.51
CA THR A 58 11.13 -3.19 -1.84
C THR A 58 12.63 -2.89 -1.82
N PRO A 59 13.50 -3.79 -2.32
CA PRO A 59 14.94 -3.72 -2.10
C PRO A 59 15.58 -2.46 -2.69
N ALA A 60 15.09 -1.98 -3.84
CA ALA A 60 15.65 -0.84 -4.55
C ALA A 60 15.84 0.43 -3.69
N ALA A 61 14.92 0.72 -2.76
CA ALA A 61 15.04 1.89 -1.90
C ALA A 61 16.14 1.72 -0.83
N VAL A 62 16.29 0.50 -0.29
CA VAL A 62 17.33 0.17 0.70
C VAL A 62 18.70 0.14 0.03
N GLU A 63 18.77 -0.42 -1.18
CA GLU A 63 19.97 -0.46 -2.00
C GLU A 63 20.45 0.94 -2.35
N LEU A 64 19.55 1.81 -2.84
CA LEU A 64 19.87 3.21 -3.12
C LEU A 64 20.34 3.95 -1.88
N ALA A 65 19.63 3.83 -0.74
CA ALA A 65 20.02 4.46 0.51
C ALA A 65 21.43 4.01 0.95
N THR A 66 21.74 2.73 0.80
CA THR A 66 23.07 2.19 1.12
C THR A 66 24.14 2.73 0.17
N ALA A 67 23.86 2.76 -1.14
CA ALA A 67 24.78 3.24 -2.16
C ALA A 67 25.17 4.72 -1.97
N VAL A 68 24.24 5.56 -1.47
CA VAL A 68 24.50 6.98 -1.17
C VAL A 68 24.99 7.22 0.26
N GLY A 69 25.28 6.17 1.03
CA GLY A 69 25.86 6.27 2.39
C GLY A 69 24.86 6.47 3.53
N LEU A 70 23.56 6.44 3.26
CA LEU A 70 22.47 6.61 4.25
C LEU A 70 21.98 5.28 4.86
N GLY A 71 22.56 4.14 4.49
CA GLY A 71 22.11 2.83 4.98
C GLY A 71 22.11 2.70 6.51
N GLY A 72 23.05 3.37 7.20
CA GLY A 72 23.12 3.40 8.66
C GLY A 72 22.11 4.32 9.35
N GLU A 73 21.42 5.18 8.58
CA GLU A 73 20.39 6.11 9.06
C GLU A 73 18.97 5.52 8.94
N LEU A 74 18.82 4.36 8.31
CA LEU A 74 17.53 3.69 8.21
C LEU A 74 17.04 3.24 9.58
N VAL A 75 15.86 3.73 9.96
CA VAL A 75 15.19 3.40 11.22
C VAL A 75 13.84 2.76 10.98
N ALA A 76 13.46 1.85 11.89
CA ALA A 76 12.10 1.32 11.91
C ALA A 76 11.15 2.32 12.57
N PRO A 77 9.91 2.47 12.08
CA PRO A 77 8.92 3.29 12.77
C PRO A 77 8.66 2.74 14.18
N ALA A 78 8.34 3.62 15.12
CA ALA A 78 7.99 3.23 16.47
C ALA A 78 6.83 2.22 16.46
N ALA A 79 6.90 1.20 17.31
CA ALA A 79 5.86 0.19 17.38
C ALA A 79 4.51 0.83 17.72
N GLY A 80 3.50 0.54 16.90
CA GLY A 80 2.16 1.10 17.04
C GLY A 80 1.09 0.10 16.60
N ARG A 81 -0.17 0.42 16.93
CA ARG A 81 -1.33 -0.31 16.42
C ARG A 81 -2.02 0.55 15.38
N THR A 82 -2.26 0.00 14.20
CA THR A 82 -3.10 0.65 13.20
C THR A 82 -4.57 0.57 13.65
N LEU A 83 -5.24 1.72 13.65
CA LEU A 83 -6.62 1.86 14.10
C LEU A 83 -7.49 2.36 12.94
N VAL A 84 -8.72 1.88 12.87
CA VAL A 84 -9.76 2.37 11.96
C VAL A 84 -10.84 3.05 12.79
N TYR A 85 -11.20 4.28 12.41
CA TYR A 85 -12.31 4.99 13.01
C TYR A 85 -13.63 4.54 12.36
N PHE A 86 -14.51 3.93 13.16
CA PHE A 86 -15.80 3.44 12.68
C PHE A 86 -16.83 3.51 13.80
N GLY A 87 -18.06 3.92 13.49
CA GLY A 87 -19.17 3.91 14.46
C GLY A 87 -18.88 4.73 15.73
N GLY A 88 -18.21 5.89 15.58
CA GLY A 88 -17.93 6.82 16.67
C GLY A 88 -16.75 6.45 17.57
N ARG A 89 -15.94 5.44 17.22
CA ARG A 89 -14.81 5.00 18.04
C ARG A 89 -13.66 4.45 17.20
N LEU A 90 -12.46 4.41 17.78
CA LEU A 90 -11.30 3.74 17.19
C LEU A 90 -11.33 2.25 17.44
N HIS A 91 -11.05 1.47 16.40
CA HIS A 91 -10.98 0.01 16.45
C HIS A 91 -9.62 -0.47 15.94
N PRO A 92 -8.94 -1.39 16.65
CA PRO A 92 -7.73 -2.00 16.10
C PRO A 92 -8.06 -2.82 14.87
N LEU A 93 -7.17 -2.78 13.87
CA LEU A 93 -7.21 -3.74 12.78
C LEU A 93 -6.90 -5.14 13.31
N PRO A 94 -7.62 -6.17 12.83
CA PRO A 94 -7.24 -7.55 13.11
C PRO A 94 -5.87 -7.86 12.51
N SER A 95 -5.13 -8.78 13.13
CA SER A 95 -3.92 -9.36 12.54
C SER A 95 -4.26 -10.22 11.31
N GLY A 96 -3.25 -10.59 10.54
CA GLY A 96 -3.44 -11.45 9.36
C GLY A 96 -4.22 -10.74 8.27
N LEU A 97 -3.66 -9.63 7.77
CA LEU A 97 -4.23 -8.87 6.65
C LEU A 97 -3.17 -8.73 5.55
N VAL A 98 -3.58 -8.92 4.30
CA VAL A 98 -2.80 -8.58 3.10
C VAL A 98 -3.54 -7.48 2.35
N LEU A 99 -3.01 -6.26 2.35
CA LEU A 99 -3.68 -5.08 1.77
C LEU A 99 -5.13 -4.89 2.29
N GLY A 100 -5.37 -5.23 3.55
CA GLY A 100 -6.69 -5.18 4.19
C GLY A 100 -7.59 -6.39 3.94
N VAL A 101 -7.19 -7.32 3.07
CA VAL A 101 -7.90 -8.59 2.87
C VAL A 101 -7.55 -9.54 4.02
N PRO A 102 -8.54 -10.12 4.72
CA PRO A 102 -8.28 -11.07 5.79
C PRO A 102 -7.59 -12.33 5.29
N THR A 103 -6.60 -12.81 6.05
CA THR A 103 -5.96 -14.13 5.93
C THR A 103 -6.14 -14.97 7.21
N ASP A 104 -6.53 -14.35 8.33
CA ASP A 104 -6.80 -15.03 9.59
C ASP A 104 -8.27 -14.85 10.03
N ILE A 105 -9.04 -15.94 9.96
CA ILE A 105 -10.45 -15.96 10.36
C ILE A 105 -10.63 -15.82 11.87
N ALA A 106 -9.71 -16.37 12.68
CA ALA A 106 -9.81 -16.28 14.13
C ALA A 106 -9.63 -14.83 14.58
N ALA A 107 -8.62 -14.13 14.04
CA ALA A 107 -8.44 -12.70 14.26
C ALA A 107 -9.66 -11.90 13.79
N LEU A 108 -10.21 -12.24 12.62
CA LEU A 108 -11.39 -11.59 12.06
C LEU A 108 -12.65 -11.76 12.93
N ALA A 109 -12.85 -12.95 13.51
CA ALA A 109 -14.00 -13.26 14.36
C ALA A 109 -14.00 -12.45 15.67
N THR A 110 -12.82 -12.10 16.18
CA THR A 110 -12.68 -11.22 17.35
C THR A 110 -12.80 -9.74 17.01
N SER A 111 -12.77 -9.38 15.72
CA SER A 111 -12.82 -7.99 15.27
C SER A 111 -14.21 -7.38 15.43
N ARG A 112 -14.25 -6.24 16.13
CA ARG A 112 -15.46 -5.42 16.28
C ARG A 112 -15.80 -4.61 15.03
N LEU A 113 -14.92 -4.55 14.02
CA LEU A 113 -15.15 -3.79 12.78
C LEU A 113 -16.23 -4.42 11.90
N LEU A 114 -16.25 -5.74 11.80
CA LEU A 114 -17.16 -6.46 10.92
C LEU A 114 -18.43 -6.95 11.62
N GLY A 115 -18.29 -7.28 12.91
CA GLY A 115 -19.29 -8.01 13.69
C GLY A 115 -19.43 -9.48 13.22
N PRO A 116 -20.25 -10.28 13.93
CA PRO A 116 -20.35 -11.73 13.68
C PRO A 116 -20.80 -12.05 12.25
N LEU A 117 -21.75 -11.30 11.71
CA LEU A 117 -22.24 -11.49 10.34
C LEU A 117 -21.18 -11.20 9.29
N GLY A 118 -20.34 -10.18 9.51
CA GLY A 118 -19.26 -9.85 8.58
C GLY A 118 -18.13 -10.88 8.63
N ALA A 119 -17.79 -11.36 9.83
CA ALA A 119 -16.83 -12.46 10.00
C ALA A 119 -17.33 -13.76 9.36
N ALA A 120 -18.60 -14.13 9.57
CA ALA A 120 -19.20 -15.30 8.94
C ALA A 120 -19.25 -15.19 7.40
N ARG A 121 -19.61 -14.01 6.87
CA ARG A 121 -19.60 -13.77 5.42
C ARG A 121 -18.19 -13.87 4.84
N ALA A 122 -17.17 -13.42 5.57
CA ALA A 122 -15.80 -13.55 5.13
C ALA A 122 -15.32 -15.00 5.17
N ALA A 123 -15.60 -15.73 6.25
CA ALA A 123 -15.25 -17.16 6.39
C ALA A 123 -15.92 -18.04 5.31
N TRP A 124 -17.07 -17.62 4.77
CA TRP A 124 -17.73 -18.31 3.66
C TRP A 124 -16.84 -18.43 2.41
N ASP A 125 -15.85 -17.57 2.22
CA ASP A 125 -14.86 -17.68 1.13
C ASP A 125 -14.14 -19.03 1.13
N LEU A 126 -13.97 -19.69 2.29
CA LEU A 126 -13.35 -21.02 2.35
C LEU A 126 -14.16 -22.11 1.67
N VAL A 127 -15.49 -21.98 1.57
CA VAL A 127 -16.38 -23.02 1.03
C VAL A 127 -17.12 -22.58 -0.23
N ALA A 128 -17.21 -21.28 -0.49
CA ALA A 128 -17.87 -20.73 -1.66
C ALA A 128 -17.22 -21.21 -2.98
N PRO A 129 -18.00 -21.40 -4.05
CA PRO A 129 -17.47 -21.61 -5.40
C PRO A 129 -16.61 -20.41 -5.82
N ALA A 130 -15.74 -20.58 -6.81
CA ALA A 130 -14.91 -19.48 -7.30
C ALA A 130 -15.79 -18.30 -7.76
N THR A 131 -15.36 -17.08 -7.43
CA THR A 131 -16.03 -15.87 -7.89
C THR A 131 -15.49 -15.54 -9.30
N PRO A 132 -16.34 -15.32 -10.31
CA PRO A 132 -15.87 -14.82 -11.60
C PRO A 132 -15.15 -13.48 -11.42
N VAL A 133 -13.97 -13.35 -12.02
CA VAL A 133 -13.16 -12.13 -11.96
C VAL A 133 -12.97 -11.63 -13.38
N GLY A 134 -13.36 -10.38 -13.64
CA GLY A 134 -13.16 -9.73 -14.92
C GLY A 134 -11.69 -9.44 -15.26
N ASP A 135 -11.49 -8.73 -16.37
CA ASP A 135 -10.16 -8.34 -16.84
C ASP A 135 -9.53 -7.27 -15.92
N ASP A 136 -10.26 -6.20 -15.63
CA ASP A 136 -9.89 -5.20 -14.63
C ASP A 136 -11.17 -4.66 -13.99
N GLU A 137 -11.23 -4.76 -12.68
CA GLU A 137 -12.37 -4.33 -11.87
C GLU A 137 -11.85 -3.35 -10.81
N SER A 138 -12.76 -2.63 -10.15
CA SER A 138 -12.35 -1.83 -9.00
C SER A 138 -11.88 -2.76 -7.87
N VAL A 139 -10.92 -2.31 -7.06
CA VAL A 139 -10.51 -3.05 -5.86
C VAL A 139 -11.71 -3.33 -4.97
N ARG A 140 -12.60 -2.33 -4.81
CA ARG A 140 -13.80 -2.50 -4.00
C ARG A 140 -14.66 -3.64 -4.50
N ASP A 141 -14.93 -3.71 -5.80
CA ASP A 141 -15.86 -4.69 -6.36
C ASP A 141 -15.26 -6.10 -6.31
N LEU A 142 -13.97 -6.24 -6.60
CA LEU A 142 -13.24 -7.51 -6.46
C LEU A 142 -13.40 -8.07 -5.03
N ILE A 143 -13.19 -7.23 -4.02
CA ILE A 143 -13.28 -7.65 -2.61
C ILE A 143 -14.73 -7.83 -2.18
N ALA A 144 -15.65 -6.94 -2.57
CA ALA A 144 -17.05 -7.00 -2.18
C ALA A 144 -17.74 -8.24 -2.77
N ALA A 145 -17.42 -8.62 -4.01
CA ALA A 145 -17.92 -9.84 -4.62
C ALA A 145 -17.53 -11.07 -3.80
N ARG A 146 -16.30 -11.08 -3.26
CA ARG A 146 -15.80 -12.24 -2.52
C ARG A 146 -16.17 -12.24 -1.04
N PHE A 147 -15.88 -11.17 -0.32
CA PHE A 147 -15.99 -11.06 1.13
C PHE A 147 -17.19 -10.22 1.60
N GLY A 148 -17.91 -9.59 0.68
CA GLY A 148 -19.02 -8.70 0.97
C GLY A 148 -18.56 -7.26 1.25
N PRO A 149 -19.51 -6.30 1.23
CA PRO A 149 -19.21 -4.87 1.32
C PRO A 149 -18.57 -4.47 2.65
N ARG A 150 -18.85 -5.17 3.75
CA ARG A 150 -18.27 -4.84 5.05
C ARG A 150 -16.75 -4.96 5.08
N VAL A 151 -16.19 -5.98 4.42
CA VAL A 151 -14.73 -6.16 4.34
C VAL A 151 -14.13 -5.10 3.43
N ALA A 152 -14.75 -4.89 2.27
CA ALA A 152 -14.32 -3.84 1.34
C ALA A 152 -14.31 -2.46 2.02
N ASP A 153 -15.42 -2.04 2.63
CA ASP A 153 -15.60 -0.68 3.13
C ASP A 153 -14.91 -0.43 4.48
N ARG A 154 -14.68 -1.46 5.32
CA ARG A 154 -14.16 -1.28 6.70
C ARG A 154 -12.76 -1.80 6.95
N LEU A 155 -12.20 -2.59 6.02
CA LEU A 155 -10.83 -3.09 6.12
C LEU A 155 -9.99 -2.66 4.92
N VAL A 156 -10.50 -2.84 3.70
CA VAL A 156 -9.72 -2.54 2.48
C VAL A 156 -9.72 -1.05 2.16
N GLU A 157 -10.87 -0.38 2.20
CA GLU A 157 -11.00 1.06 1.95
C GLU A 157 -10.09 1.89 2.85
N PRO A 158 -10.05 1.72 4.19
CA PRO A 158 -9.19 2.52 5.06
C PRO A 158 -7.70 2.25 4.91
N LEU A 159 -7.31 1.15 4.27
CA LEU A 159 -5.90 0.77 4.09
C LEU A 159 -5.40 1.07 2.69
N LEU A 160 -6.05 0.53 1.66
CA LEU A 160 -5.61 0.74 0.29
C LEU A 160 -6.07 2.12 -0.23
N GLY A 161 -7.28 2.55 0.13
CA GLY A 161 -7.77 3.87 -0.25
C GLY A 161 -6.92 5.00 0.34
N SER A 162 -6.37 4.83 1.55
CA SER A 162 -5.50 5.83 2.17
C SER A 162 -4.13 5.92 1.49
N ILE A 163 -3.56 4.81 1.01
CA ILE A 163 -2.28 4.80 0.29
C ILE A 163 -2.38 5.62 -1.01
N HIS A 164 -3.50 5.50 -1.71
CA HIS A 164 -3.72 6.18 -2.99
C HIS A 164 -4.46 7.51 -2.87
N ALA A 165 -4.88 7.90 -1.66
CA ALA A 165 -5.75 9.04 -1.40
C ALA A 165 -7.00 9.06 -2.33
N ALA A 166 -7.55 7.89 -2.61
CA ALA A 166 -8.66 7.71 -3.55
C ALA A 166 -9.58 6.56 -3.13
N PRO A 167 -10.89 6.63 -3.42
CA PRO A 167 -11.81 5.55 -3.08
C PRO A 167 -11.43 4.24 -3.77
N THR A 168 -11.52 3.10 -3.09
CA THR A 168 -11.18 1.79 -3.69
C THR A 168 -12.13 1.39 -4.83
N ALA A 169 -13.30 2.03 -4.91
CA ALA A 169 -14.21 1.92 -6.04
C ALA A 169 -13.67 2.57 -7.33
N ALA A 170 -12.71 3.50 -7.22
CA ALA A 170 -12.05 4.16 -8.34
C ALA A 170 -10.65 3.59 -8.64
N LEU A 171 -10.15 2.67 -7.81
CA LEU A 171 -8.84 2.05 -7.97
C LEU A 171 -8.94 0.78 -8.83
N SER A 172 -8.18 0.73 -9.93
CA SER A 172 -7.98 -0.50 -10.71
C SER A 172 -7.32 -1.57 -9.84
N ALA A 173 -7.93 -2.75 -9.76
CA ALA A 173 -7.35 -3.89 -9.06
C ALA A 173 -6.06 -4.34 -9.73
N ARG A 174 -5.96 -4.27 -11.06
CA ARG A 174 -4.76 -4.62 -11.80
C ARG A 174 -3.58 -3.69 -11.46
N ALA A 175 -3.83 -2.39 -11.36
CA ALA A 175 -2.78 -1.42 -11.09
C ALA A 175 -2.42 -1.34 -9.60
N SER A 176 -3.43 -1.39 -8.72
CA SER A 176 -3.25 -1.06 -7.30
C SER A 176 -3.09 -2.28 -6.40
N ALA A 177 -3.60 -3.44 -6.84
CA ALA A 177 -3.52 -4.69 -6.08
C ALA A 177 -3.30 -5.93 -6.99
N PRO A 178 -2.24 -5.93 -7.83
CA PRO A 178 -2.02 -6.98 -8.82
C PRO A 178 -1.90 -8.39 -8.21
N SER A 179 -1.31 -8.51 -7.01
CA SER A 179 -1.21 -9.80 -6.31
C SER A 179 -2.57 -10.32 -5.88
N LEU A 180 -3.46 -9.46 -5.36
CA LEU A 180 -4.83 -9.85 -5.01
C LEU A 180 -5.61 -10.30 -6.24
N LEU A 181 -5.51 -9.54 -7.34
CA LEU A 181 -6.15 -9.91 -8.60
C LEU A 181 -5.63 -11.24 -9.15
N ALA A 182 -4.32 -11.48 -9.08
CA ALA A 182 -3.70 -12.73 -9.49
C ALA A 182 -4.22 -13.91 -8.63
N THR A 183 -4.23 -13.78 -7.31
CA THR A 183 -4.77 -14.81 -6.40
C THR A 183 -6.25 -15.06 -6.68
N ALA A 184 -7.05 -14.02 -6.90
CA ALA A 184 -8.49 -14.16 -7.17
C ALA A 184 -8.77 -14.97 -8.46
N ARG A 185 -7.85 -14.94 -9.43
CA ARG A 185 -7.95 -15.70 -10.68
C ARG A 185 -7.47 -17.14 -10.55
N THR A 186 -6.43 -17.38 -9.76
CA THR A 186 -5.79 -18.69 -9.67
C THR A 186 -6.34 -19.55 -8.53
N SER A 187 -6.93 -18.93 -7.52
CA SER A 187 -7.40 -19.59 -6.31
C SER A 187 -8.91 -19.52 -6.20
N ARG A 188 -9.55 -20.64 -5.83
CA ARG A 188 -10.99 -20.65 -5.52
C ARG A 188 -11.32 -19.75 -4.32
N SER A 189 -10.44 -19.71 -3.33
CA SER A 189 -10.59 -18.98 -2.08
C SER A 189 -9.46 -17.96 -1.96
N LEU A 190 -9.81 -16.70 -1.69
CA LEU A 190 -8.82 -15.66 -1.43
C LEU A 190 -8.19 -15.83 -0.04
N LEU A 191 -8.94 -16.28 0.97
CA LEU A 191 -8.38 -16.56 2.31
C LEU A 191 -7.30 -17.65 2.29
N ALA A 192 -7.48 -18.69 1.47
CA ALA A 192 -6.54 -19.81 1.40
C ALA A 192 -5.38 -19.58 0.42
N GLY A 193 -5.53 -18.64 -0.53
CA GLY A 193 -4.52 -18.34 -1.55
C GLY A 193 -3.60 -17.17 -1.21
N LEU A 194 -3.92 -16.39 -0.17
CA LEU A 194 -3.09 -15.32 0.38
C LEU A 194 -2.33 -15.80 1.60
#